data_AF-A0A401GWC7-F1
#
_entry.id   AF-A0A401GWC7-F1
#
_cell.length_a   1.000
_cell.length_b   1.000
_cell.length_c   1.000
_cell.angle_alpha   90.00
_cell.angle_beta   90.00
_cell.angle_gamma   90.00
#
_symmetry.space_group_name_H-M   'P 1'
#
loop_
_entity.id
_entity.type
_entity.pdbx_description
1 polymer ?
#
loop_
_entity_poly.entity_id
_entity_poly.type
_entity_poly.pdbx_seq_one_letter_code
_entity_poly.pdbx_strand_id
1 'polypeptide(L)'
;MLTFRYRATLIPYVPAPVKSLFPGLARYTPLTTFAEQVDAGLTSTTFDIEANVREGDSRAGLDERGTQEVLEIMRRERVNFDQARLIRQNQILAANGIDSSGMPTDAKAITRL
;
A
#
# COMPACT_ATOMS: atom_id res chain seq x y z
N MET A 1 -32.43 3.49 8.81
CA MET A 1 -31.19 3.86 9.56
C MET A 1 -30.75 2.77 10.57
N LEU A 2 -30.97 1.47 10.32
CA LEU A 2 -30.40 0.39 11.17
C LEU A 2 -29.21 -0.32 10.50
N THR A 3 -29.18 -0.39 9.16
CA THR A 3 -28.17 -1.12 8.39
C THR A 3 -26.74 -0.60 8.60
N PHE A 4 -26.56 0.70 8.85
CA PHE A 4 -25.23 1.28 9.13
C PHE A 4 -24.62 0.85 10.47
N ARG A 5 -25.44 0.54 11.49
CA ARG A 5 -24.95 0.09 12.80
C ARG A 5 -24.57 -1.40 12.79
N TYR A 6 -25.35 -2.21 12.07
CA TYR A 6 -25.11 -3.66 11.96
C TYR A 6 -24.22 -4.05 10.78
N ARG A 7 -23.73 -3.09 9.98
CA ARG A 7 -22.83 -3.40 8.86
C ARG A 7 -21.61 -4.19 9.32
N ALA A 8 -21.01 -3.85 10.46
CA ALA A 8 -19.82 -4.52 10.98
C ALA A 8 -20.07 -5.99 11.35
N THR A 9 -21.29 -6.34 11.77
CA THR A 9 -21.64 -7.71 12.17
C THR A 9 -22.11 -8.56 10.99
N LEU A 10 -22.69 -7.95 9.95
CA LEU A 10 -23.24 -8.66 8.79
C LEU A 10 -22.23 -8.88 7.66
N ILE A 11 -21.30 -7.94 7.45
CA ILE A 11 -20.24 -8.03 6.41
C ILE A 11 -19.47 -9.37 6.38
N PRO A 12 -19.07 -10.00 7.52
CA PRO A 12 -18.35 -11.28 7.47
C PRO A 12 -19.18 -12.43 6.85
N TYR A 13 -20.51 -12.42 7.04
CA TYR A 13 -21.41 -13.46 6.53
C TYR A 13 -21.83 -13.28 5.06
N VAL A 14 -21.43 -12.18 4.42
CA VAL A 14 -21.73 -11.95 3.00
C VAL A 14 -20.79 -12.82 2.12
N PRO A 15 -21.33 -13.60 1.16
CA PRO A 15 -20.52 -14.39 0.24
C PRO A 15 -19.56 -13.54 -0.60
N ALA A 16 -18.37 -14.09 -0.90
CA ALA A 16 -17.34 -13.45 -1.72
C ALA A 16 -17.84 -12.86 -3.07
N PRO A 17 -18.68 -13.55 -3.87
CA PRO A 17 -19.15 -12.98 -5.14
C PRO A 17 -19.98 -11.71 -4.94
N VAL A 18 -20.76 -11.62 -3.87
CA VAL A 18 -21.56 -10.43 -3.56
C VAL A 18 -20.67 -9.26 -3.08
N LYS A 19 -19.59 -9.55 -2.36
CA LYS A 19 -18.60 -8.52 -1.96
C LYS A 19 -17.88 -7.89 -3.15
N SER A 20 -17.61 -8.67 -4.21
CA SER A 20 -16.94 -8.17 -5.42
C SER A 20 -17.77 -7.15 -6.21
N LEU A 21 -19.10 -7.26 -6.14
CA LEU A 21 -20.05 -6.36 -6.80
C LEU A 21 -20.24 -5.02 -6.06
N PHE A 22 -19.87 -4.98 -4.78
CA PHE A 22 -20.04 -3.80 -3.93
C PHE A 22 -18.72 -3.44 -3.24
N PRO A 23 -17.83 -2.66 -3.89
CA PRO A 23 -16.49 -2.36 -3.37
C PRO A 23 -16.49 -1.64 -2.02
N GLY A 24 -17.60 -0.98 -1.63
CA GLY A 24 -17.78 -0.38 -0.30
C GLY A 24 -18.01 -1.39 0.84
N LEU A 25 -18.29 -2.66 0.53
CA LEU A 25 -18.42 -3.76 1.50
C LEU A 25 -17.11 -4.55 1.67
N ALA A 26 -16.13 -4.34 0.78
CA ALA A 26 -14.83 -4.97 0.87
C ALA A 26 -14.01 -4.27 1.96
N ARG A 27 -13.91 -4.92 3.12
CA ARG A 27 -12.97 -4.51 4.16
C ARG A 27 -11.57 -5.00 3.76
N TYR A 28 -10.57 -4.14 3.89
CA TYR A 28 -9.18 -4.55 3.70
C TYR A 28 -8.85 -5.71 4.63
N THR A 29 -8.34 -6.79 4.06
CA THR A 29 -7.73 -7.91 4.78
C THR A 29 -6.23 -7.75 4.65
N PRO A 30 -5.48 -7.68 5.77
CA PRO A 30 -4.03 -7.53 5.72
C PRO A 30 -3.41 -8.74 5.00
N LEU A 31 -2.50 -8.45 4.06
CA LEU A 31 -1.72 -9.46 3.37
C LEU A 31 -0.56 -9.83 4.30
N THR A 32 -0.69 -10.97 4.96
CA THR A 32 0.25 -11.41 6.02
C THR A 32 1.38 -12.25 5.47
N THR A 33 1.22 -12.77 4.26
CA THR A 33 2.22 -13.61 3.61
C THR A 33 2.69 -12.98 2.30
N PHE A 34 3.91 -13.33 1.91
CA PHE A 34 4.47 -12.89 0.65
C PHE A 34 3.69 -13.36 -0.58
N ALA A 35 3.15 -14.58 -0.54
CA ALA A 35 2.33 -15.12 -1.63
C ALA A 35 1.10 -14.24 -1.89
N GLU A 36 0.45 -13.77 -0.82
CA GLU A 36 -0.68 -12.85 -0.91
C GLU A 36 -0.29 -11.46 -1.46
N GLN A 37 0.93 -11.00 -1.19
CA GLN A 37 1.45 -9.73 -1.74
C GLN A 37 1.76 -9.84 -3.24
N VAL A 38 2.31 -10.97 -3.67
CA VAL A 38 2.54 -11.29 -5.09
C VAL A 38 1.20 -11.36 -5.83
N ASP A 39 0.22 -12.08 -5.29
CA ASP A 39 -1.13 -12.18 -5.87
C ASP A 39 -1.84 -10.81 -5.94
N ALA A 40 -1.53 -9.90 -5.02
CA ALA A 40 -2.03 -8.52 -5.02
C ALA A 40 -1.30 -7.59 -6.01
N GLY A 41 -0.32 -8.09 -6.76
CA GLY A 41 0.43 -7.33 -7.77
C GLY A 41 1.45 -6.37 -7.17
N LEU A 42 1.94 -6.64 -5.95
CA LEU A 42 2.96 -5.82 -5.27
C LEU A 42 4.39 -6.21 -5.68
N THR A 43 4.58 -6.57 -6.95
CA THR A 43 5.88 -6.97 -7.52
C THR A 43 6.11 -6.20 -8.82
N SER A 44 7.37 -5.89 -9.13
CA SER A 44 7.77 -5.27 -10.39
C SER A 44 9.09 -5.80 -10.88
N THR A 45 9.46 -5.50 -12.14
CA THR A 45 10.74 -5.93 -12.71
C THR A 45 11.95 -5.44 -11.90
N THR A 46 11.82 -4.27 -11.27
CA THR A 46 12.86 -3.69 -10.40
C THR A 46 12.71 -4.08 -8.92
N PHE A 47 11.62 -4.77 -8.57
CA PHE A 47 11.33 -5.19 -7.21
C PHE A 47 10.68 -6.58 -7.22
N ASP A 48 11.52 -7.59 -7.47
CA ASP A 48 11.10 -8.99 -7.51
C ASP A 48 11.05 -9.57 -6.08
N ILE A 49 9.84 -9.83 -5.62
CA ILE A 49 9.58 -10.49 -4.33
C ILE A 49 9.47 -12.01 -4.52
N GLU A 50 9.11 -12.49 -5.71
CA GLU A 50 8.88 -13.91 -5.99
C GLU A 50 10.17 -14.74 -5.85
N ALA A 51 11.30 -14.19 -6.27
CA ALA A 51 12.61 -14.80 -6.08
C ALA A 51 12.92 -15.05 -4.60
N ASN A 52 12.69 -14.05 -3.74
CA ASN A 52 12.97 -14.15 -2.30
C ASN A 52 12.06 -15.18 -1.60
N VAL A 53 10.80 -15.29 -2.03
CA VAL A 53 9.86 -16.31 -1.53
C VAL A 53 10.32 -17.71 -1.90
N ARG A 54 10.76 -17.91 -3.15
CA ARG A 54 11.25 -19.19 -3.65
C ARG A 54 12.52 -19.66 -2.93
N GLU A 55 13.35 -18.72 -2.51
CA GLU A 55 14.61 -18.98 -1.80
C GLU A 55 14.43 -19.12 -0.28
N GLY A 56 13.22 -18.93 0.25
CA GLY A 56 12.93 -19.07 1.68
C GLY A 56 13.50 -17.95 2.54
N ASP A 57 13.65 -16.75 1.98
CA ASP A 57 14.12 -15.57 2.71
C ASP A 57 13.13 -15.22 3.86
N SER A 58 13.67 -15.03 5.07
CA SER A 58 12.90 -14.74 6.28
C SER A 58 12.71 -13.25 6.56
N ARG A 59 13.31 -12.36 5.75
CA ARG A 59 13.03 -10.92 5.83
C ARG A 59 11.54 -10.71 5.54
N ALA A 60 10.87 -9.79 6.24
CA ALA A 60 9.40 -9.64 6.17
C ALA A 60 8.87 -8.87 4.94
N GLY A 61 9.74 -8.43 4.02
CA GLY A 61 9.30 -7.71 2.82
C GLY A 61 8.83 -6.29 3.11
N LEU A 62 7.75 -5.85 2.46
CA LEU A 62 7.10 -4.58 2.81
C LEU A 62 6.44 -4.70 4.18
N ASP A 63 6.64 -3.69 5.03
CA ASP A 63 5.86 -3.48 6.25
C ASP A 63 4.35 -3.47 5.93
N GLU A 64 3.53 -4.01 6.83
CA GLU A 64 2.08 -4.14 6.67
C GLU A 64 1.41 -2.79 6.39
N ARG A 65 1.87 -1.75 7.10
CA ARG A 65 1.43 -0.37 6.89
C ARG A 65 1.83 0.17 5.52
N GLY A 66 3.07 -0.10 5.12
CA GLY A 66 3.59 0.30 3.81
C GLY A 66 2.82 -0.34 2.66
N THR A 67 2.49 -1.62 2.80
CA THR A 67 1.67 -2.37 1.84
C THR A 67 0.29 -1.77 1.69
N GLN A 68 -0.38 -1.46 2.81
CA GLN A 68 -1.71 -0.86 2.77
C GLN A 68 -1.70 0.52 2.08
N GLU A 69 -0.74 1.37 2.40
CA GLU A 69 -0.60 2.70 1.80
C GLU A 69 -0.36 2.63 0.29
N VAL A 70 0.50 1.71 -0.16
CA VAL A 70 0.74 1.48 -1.60
C VAL A 70 -0.54 1.01 -2.30
N LEU A 71 -1.27 0.05 -1.73
CA LEU A 71 -2.53 -0.44 -2.30
C LEU A 71 -3.61 0.65 -2.35
N GLU A 72 -3.66 1.53 -1.35
CA GLU A 72 -4.55 2.70 -1.36
C GLU A 72 -4.19 3.69 -2.47
N ILE A 73 -2.90 3.99 -2.65
CA ILE A 73 -2.42 4.87 -3.73
C ILE A 73 -2.70 4.26 -5.11
N MET A 74 -2.43 2.97 -5.31
CA MET A 74 -2.74 2.27 -6.56
C MET A 74 -4.23 2.36 -6.89
N ARG A 75 -5.11 2.14 -5.91
CA ARG A 75 -6.57 2.23 -6.10
C ARG A 75 -7.04 3.65 -6.39
N ARG A 76 -6.49 4.64 -5.69
CA ARG A 76 -6.90 6.05 -5.78
C ARG A 76 -6.39 6.71 -7.07
N GLU A 77 -5.10 6.56 -7.35
CA GLU A 77 -4.41 7.24 -8.46
C GLU A 77 -4.41 6.39 -9.75
N ARG A 78 -4.85 5.13 -9.69
CA ARG A 78 -4.87 4.19 -10.84
C ARG A 78 -3.49 3.99 -11.47
N VAL A 79 -2.46 3.95 -10.64
CA VAL A 79 -1.06 3.79 -11.04
C VAL A 79 -0.55 2.37 -10.77
N ASN A 80 0.59 2.02 -11.39
CA ASN A 80 1.26 0.76 -11.12
C ASN A 80 2.00 0.77 -9.76
N PHE A 81 2.52 -0.39 -9.36
CA PHE A 81 3.20 -0.58 -8.07
C PHE A 81 4.39 0.37 -7.87
N ASP A 82 5.28 0.50 -8.86
CA ASP A 82 6.46 1.37 -8.74
C ASP A 82 6.10 2.85 -8.63
N GLN A 83 5.11 3.29 -9.42
CA GLN A 83 4.58 4.64 -9.34
C GLN A 83 3.93 4.91 -7.99
N ALA A 84 3.15 3.96 -7.47
CA ALA A 84 2.53 4.09 -6.15
C ALA A 84 3.59 4.20 -5.04
N ARG A 85 4.67 3.41 -5.13
CA ARG A 85 5.80 3.49 -4.20
C ARG A 85 6.51 4.84 -4.28
N LEU A 86 6.75 5.36 -5.49
CA LEU A 86 7.35 6.68 -5.67
C LEU A 86 6.48 7.79 -5.07
N ILE A 87 5.17 7.75 -5.33
CA ILE A 87 4.21 8.70 -4.77
C ILE A 87 4.21 8.65 -3.24
N ARG A 88 4.16 7.45 -2.66
CA ARG A 88 4.22 7.25 -1.22
C ARG A 88 5.49 7.85 -0.62
N GLN A 89 6.64 7.57 -1.23
CA GLN A 89 7.92 8.08 -0.75
C GLN A 89 7.98 9.61 -0.79
N ASN A 90 7.50 10.21 -1.89
CA ASN A 90 7.43 11.66 -2.01
C ASN A 90 6.49 12.30 -0.98
N GLN A 91 5.38 11.64 -0.63
CA GLN A 91 4.47 12.11 0.43
C GLN A 91 5.17 12.08 1.80
N ILE A 92 5.94 11.03 2.09
CA ILE A 92 6.72 10.92 3.33
C ILE A 92 7.80 12.00 3.38
N LEU A 93 8.53 12.23 2.29
CA LEU A 93 9.54 13.28 2.21
C LEU A 93 8.91 14.66 2.45
N ALA A 94 7.82 14.97 1.75
CA ALA A 94 7.11 16.24 1.90
C ALA A 94 6.59 16.46 3.33
N ALA A 95 6.07 15.41 3.98
CA ALA A 95 5.63 15.48 5.37
C ALA A 95 6.77 15.76 6.36
N ASN A 96 8.01 15.47 5.98
CA ASN A 96 9.22 15.72 6.77
C ASN A 96 9.99 16.97 6.31
N GLY A 97 9.39 17.83 5.48
CA GLY A 97 10.03 19.05 4.99
C GLY A 97 11.18 18.78 4.03
N ILE A 98 11.07 17.72 3.23
CA ILE A 98 12.02 17.37 2.18
C ILE A 98 11.27 17.42 0.84
N ASP A 99 11.84 18.09 -0.15
CA ASP A 99 11.27 18.18 -1.48
C ASP A 99 11.49 16.90 -2.31
N SER A 100 10.92 16.84 -3.51
CA SER A 100 11.10 15.71 -4.43
C SER A 100 12.53 15.55 -4.96
N SER A 101 13.39 16.56 -4.81
CA SER A 101 14.82 16.46 -5.13
C SER A 101 15.63 15.85 -3.99
N GLY A 102 15.02 15.64 -2.82
CA GLY A 102 15.68 15.17 -1.61
C GLY A 102 16.29 16.29 -0.77
N MET A 103 16.06 17.56 -1.13
CA MET A 103 16.59 18.72 -0.42
C MET A 103 15.62 19.18 0.68
N PRO A 104 16.13 19.63 1.84
CA PRO A 104 15.28 20.24 2.85
C PRO A 104 14.59 21.50 2.31
N THR A 105 13.30 21.67 2.65
CA THR A 105 12.53 22.87 2.32
C THR A 105 12.83 24.04 3.26
N ASP A 106 13.56 23.80 4.35
CA ASP A 106 13.99 24.84 5.28
C ASP A 106 15.10 25.71 4.67
N ALA A 107 14.82 27.00 4.50
CA ALA A 107 15.77 27.98 3.98
C ALA A 107 17.06 28.07 4.80
N LYS A 108 17.02 27.72 6.09
CA LYS A 108 18.23 27.68 6.95
C LYS A 108 19.08 26.43 6.76
N ALA A 109 18.50 25.34 6.23
CA ALA A 109 19.21 24.10 5.98
C ALA A 109 20.00 24.12 4.66
N ILE A 110 19.76 25.11 3.79
CA ILE A 110 20.51 25.30 2.54
C ILE A 110 21.85 25.96 2.87
N THR A 111 22.87 25.16 3.17
CA THR A 111 24.26 25.61 3.16
C THR A 111 24.76 25.67 1.72
N ARG A 112 24.78 26.87 1.13
CA ARG A 112 25.51 27.12 -0.11
C ARG A 112 27.02 27.04 0.22
N LEU A 113 27.74 26.20 -0.52
CA LEU A 113 29.21 26.14 -0.53
C LEU A 113 29.77 27.17 -1.51
#